data_AF-A0A388KUE9-F1
#
_entry.id   AF-A0A388KUE9-F1
#
_cell.length_a   1.000
_cell.length_b   1.000
_cell.length_c   1.000
_cell.angle_alpha   90.00
_cell.angle_beta   90.00
_cell.angle_gamma   90.00
#
_symmetry.space_group_name_H-M   'P 1'
#
loop_
_entity.id
_entity.type
_entity.pdbx_description
1 polymer ?
#
loop_
_entity_poly.entity_id
_entity_poly.type
_entity_poly.pdbx_seq_one_letter_code
_entity_poly.pdbx_strand_id
1 'polypeptide(L)'
;MLVVGLTGYIMTPRGLRSLVTVWAQHLSKDLLRRFYKNWYKCKKKAFSKYAQKYDTAEGKKDFQAQLEKLKKYCTVIRVLAHTQVRKCPGIGQKKAHLMEIQINGGTPAEKVDFGVSYFEKAVPISAVFGKDEMIDCIGVTKGHGHEGVVTRWGVTRLPRKTHRGLRKVACIGAWHPARVPYTVARPGQRGYHHRTEMNKKIYKIGVAGDESHKAMTEYDRTDKDITPMGGFPHYGIVKEDDIMIKGCCMGAKKRVNTCLLYTSRCVGDDGVRSHGQGYHADGGFPALWYCEGGLHYDKGLLHGREEACNYSPQVTLPSSDSYGNGANQPQVHRYLVQVRPWALPDDRREAEDFWQSQSQVKEISAELFLLEGERRNIFGDLIVSSCEEGVFRP
;
A
#
# COMPACT_ATOMS: atom_id res chain seq x y z
N MET A 1 -13.22 7.06 7.42
CA MET A 1 -13.06 7.14 5.94
C MET A 1 -14.43 7.20 5.28
N LEU A 2 -14.54 7.61 4.01
CA LEU A 2 -15.79 7.47 3.23
C LEU A 2 -15.68 6.31 2.25
N VAL A 3 -16.73 5.48 2.18
CA VAL A 3 -16.87 4.39 1.21
C VAL A 3 -17.59 4.91 -0.03
N VAL A 4 -17.03 4.62 -1.21
CA VAL A 4 -17.43 5.27 -2.48
C VAL A 4 -17.56 4.31 -3.67
N GLY A 5 -17.32 3.02 -3.47
CA GLY A 5 -17.47 2.02 -4.52
C GLY A 5 -17.00 0.63 -4.07
N LEU A 6 -17.03 -0.31 -4.99
CA LEU A 6 -16.69 -1.71 -4.78
C LEU A 6 -16.12 -2.32 -6.08
N THR A 7 -14.95 -2.94 -5.97
CA THR A 7 -14.28 -3.71 -7.03
C THR A 7 -14.36 -5.19 -6.73
N GLY A 8 -14.81 -5.99 -7.69
CA GLY A 8 -14.76 -7.45 -7.61
C GLY A 8 -13.58 -8.03 -8.39
N TYR A 9 -12.98 -9.07 -7.82
CA TYR A 9 -11.87 -9.81 -8.41
C TYR A 9 -12.26 -11.27 -8.64
N ILE A 10 -12.03 -11.74 -9.87
CA ILE A 10 -12.12 -13.15 -10.25
C ILE A 10 -10.74 -13.81 -10.17
N MET A 11 -10.69 -15.04 -9.68
CA MET A 11 -9.48 -15.86 -9.71
C MET A 11 -9.26 -16.42 -11.11
N THR A 12 -8.09 -16.15 -11.70
CA THR A 12 -7.64 -16.74 -12.96
C THR A 12 -6.35 -17.52 -12.72
N PRO A 13 -5.91 -18.40 -13.64
CA PRO A 13 -4.63 -19.12 -13.50
C PRO A 13 -3.39 -18.20 -13.38
N ARG A 14 -3.51 -16.93 -13.81
CA ARG A 14 -2.46 -15.90 -13.69
C ARG A 14 -2.59 -15.03 -12.42
N GLY A 15 -3.55 -15.34 -11.53
CA GLY A 15 -3.87 -14.58 -10.33
C GLY A 15 -5.22 -13.85 -10.39
N LEU A 16 -5.43 -12.90 -9.49
CA LEU A 16 -6.68 -12.12 -9.38
C LEU A 16 -6.77 -11.05 -10.48
N ARG A 17 -7.85 -11.08 -11.27
CA ARG A 17 -8.19 -10.05 -12.26
C ARG A 17 -9.42 -9.26 -11.80
N SER A 18 -9.39 -7.93 -11.93
CA SER A 18 -10.59 -7.10 -11.69
C SER A 18 -11.66 -7.40 -12.74
N LEU A 19 -12.87 -7.71 -12.31
CA LEU A 19 -14.00 -8.05 -13.18
C LEU A 19 -14.88 -6.83 -13.45
N VAL A 20 -15.36 -6.19 -12.39
CA VAL A 20 -16.28 -5.04 -12.41
C VAL A 20 -15.94 -4.11 -11.25
N THR A 21 -16.04 -2.80 -11.48
CA THR A 21 -16.00 -1.77 -10.44
C THR A 21 -17.29 -0.98 -10.46
N VAL A 22 -17.99 -0.97 -9.32
CA VAL A 22 -19.22 -0.22 -9.04
C VAL A 22 -18.84 1.01 -8.20
N TRP A 23 -19.44 2.17 -8.46
CA TRP A 23 -19.21 3.40 -7.68
C TRP A 23 -20.52 3.90 -7.07
N ALA A 24 -20.47 4.64 -5.96
CA ALA A 24 -21.63 5.31 -5.40
C ALA A 24 -22.15 6.44 -6.31
N GLN A 25 -23.40 6.90 -6.08
CA GLN A 25 -24.05 7.94 -6.88
C GLN A 25 -23.41 9.32 -6.63
N HIS A 26 -23.21 9.68 -5.35
CA HIS A 26 -22.69 10.96 -4.93
C HIS A 26 -21.22 10.87 -4.47
N LEU A 27 -20.32 11.23 -5.38
CA LEU A 27 -18.88 11.27 -5.09
C LEU A 27 -18.42 12.63 -4.57
N SER A 28 -17.63 12.63 -3.49
CA SER A 28 -17.13 13.86 -2.88
C SER A 28 -16.19 14.64 -3.81
N LYS A 29 -16.26 15.98 -3.78
CA LYS A 29 -15.37 16.85 -4.58
C LYS A 29 -13.88 16.62 -4.27
N ASP A 30 -13.55 16.17 -3.06
CA ASP A 30 -12.18 15.88 -2.63
C ASP A 30 -11.67 14.53 -3.19
N LEU A 31 -12.56 13.57 -3.43
CA LEU A 31 -12.29 12.37 -4.24
C LEU A 31 -12.19 12.71 -5.73
N LEU A 32 -13.07 13.56 -6.28
CA LEU A 32 -13.01 13.92 -7.71
C LEU A 32 -11.68 14.59 -8.09
N ARG A 33 -11.01 15.27 -7.13
CA ARG A 33 -9.63 15.75 -7.28
C ARG A 33 -8.59 14.64 -7.49
N ARG A 34 -8.89 13.37 -7.16
CA ARG A 34 -8.00 12.21 -7.39
C ARG A 34 -7.68 12.05 -8.88
N PHE A 35 -8.72 12.08 -9.71
CA PHE A 35 -8.71 11.82 -11.15
C PHE A 35 -8.12 12.96 -12.00
N TYR A 36 -7.79 14.10 -11.40
CA TYR A 36 -7.14 15.20 -12.08
C TYR A 36 -5.73 15.46 -11.53
N LYS A 37 -4.78 15.72 -12.43
CA LYS A 37 -3.48 16.32 -12.07
C LYS A 37 -3.71 17.80 -11.71
N ASN A 38 -4.33 18.57 -12.61
CA ASN A 38 -4.60 20.01 -12.44
C ASN A 38 -6.10 20.32 -12.27
N TRP A 39 -6.61 20.22 -11.04
CA TRP A 39 -8.04 20.46 -10.72
C TRP A 39 -8.57 21.86 -11.12
N TYR A 40 -7.75 22.90 -11.00
CA TYR A 40 -8.20 24.26 -11.26
C TYR A 40 -8.28 24.61 -12.75
N LYS A 41 -7.54 23.90 -13.61
CA LYS A 41 -7.55 24.08 -15.07
C LYS A 41 -8.48 23.11 -15.80
N CYS A 42 -9.10 22.14 -15.12
CA CYS A 42 -9.97 21.14 -15.76
C CYS A 42 -11.46 21.53 -15.74
N LYS A 43 -12.23 20.94 -16.66
CA LYS A 43 -13.70 21.10 -16.75
C LYS A 43 -14.48 20.35 -15.64
N LYS A 44 -13.81 19.62 -14.74
CA LYS A 44 -14.37 18.92 -13.56
C LYS A 44 -15.55 17.97 -13.87
N LYS A 45 -15.52 17.29 -15.02
CA LYS A 45 -16.57 16.37 -15.50
C LYS A 45 -16.41 14.89 -15.08
N ALA A 46 -15.46 14.57 -14.21
CA ALA A 46 -15.28 13.20 -13.72
C ALA A 46 -16.56 12.70 -13.03
N PHE A 47 -16.99 11.48 -13.38
CA PHE A 47 -18.20 10.81 -12.89
C PHE A 47 -19.54 11.52 -13.15
N SER A 48 -19.60 12.66 -13.86
CA SER A 48 -20.87 13.37 -14.08
C SER A 48 -21.90 12.53 -14.85
N LYS A 49 -21.47 11.81 -15.90
CA LYS A 49 -22.31 10.85 -16.63
C LYS A 49 -22.68 9.61 -15.82
N TYR A 50 -21.83 9.23 -14.86
CA TYR A 50 -22.06 8.03 -14.03
C TYR A 50 -23.11 8.31 -12.95
N ALA A 51 -23.05 9.48 -12.31
CA ALA A 51 -24.10 9.93 -11.39
C ALA A 51 -25.47 9.98 -12.08
N GLN A 52 -25.55 10.52 -13.30
CA GLN A 52 -26.79 10.58 -14.10
C GLN A 52 -27.39 9.20 -14.43
N LYS A 53 -26.59 8.13 -14.51
CA LYS A 53 -27.10 6.78 -14.73
C LYS A 53 -27.96 6.27 -13.57
N TYR A 54 -27.78 6.76 -12.35
CA TYR A 54 -28.63 6.39 -11.22
C TYR A 54 -30.04 6.96 -11.31
N ASP A 55 -30.24 8.04 -12.07
CA ASP A 55 -31.55 8.67 -12.21
C ASP A 55 -32.39 7.91 -13.25
N THR A 56 -31.76 7.41 -14.32
CA THR A 56 -32.41 6.62 -15.39
C THR A 56 -32.73 5.18 -14.95
N ALA A 57 -33.93 4.70 -15.29
CA ALA A 57 -34.35 3.31 -14.99
C ALA A 57 -33.42 2.24 -15.60
N GLU A 58 -32.89 2.49 -16.81
CA GLU A 58 -31.91 1.62 -17.47
C GLU A 58 -30.60 1.51 -16.68
N GLY A 59 -30.07 2.63 -16.17
CA GLY A 59 -28.83 2.62 -15.40
C GLY A 59 -28.97 1.95 -14.03
N LYS A 60 -30.18 1.94 -13.44
CA LYS A 60 -30.48 1.11 -12.26
C LYS A 60 -30.44 -0.39 -12.59
N LYS A 61 -30.91 -0.81 -13.77
CA LYS A 61 -30.78 -2.20 -14.26
C LYS A 61 -29.31 -2.56 -14.53
N ASP A 62 -28.54 -1.67 -15.17
CA ASP A 62 -27.08 -1.82 -15.35
C ASP A 62 -26.38 -2.08 -14.01
N PHE A 63 -26.70 -1.28 -12.98
CA PHE A 63 -26.14 -1.38 -11.64
C PHE A 63 -26.49 -2.72 -10.97
N GLN A 64 -27.75 -3.15 -11.03
CA GLN A 64 -28.17 -4.46 -10.50
C GLN A 64 -27.44 -5.61 -11.23
N ALA A 65 -27.34 -5.56 -12.55
CA ALA A 65 -26.59 -6.54 -13.34
C ALA A 65 -25.08 -6.55 -13.01
N GLN A 66 -24.49 -5.40 -12.66
CA GLN A 66 -23.12 -5.32 -12.15
C GLN A 66 -22.99 -5.98 -10.76
N LEU A 67 -23.90 -5.72 -9.83
CA LEU A 67 -23.93 -6.39 -8.53
C LEU A 67 -24.09 -7.91 -8.67
N GLU A 68 -24.96 -8.38 -9.56
CA GLU A 68 -25.09 -9.82 -9.84
C GLU A 68 -23.81 -10.44 -10.38
N LYS A 69 -23.12 -9.78 -11.32
CA LYS A 69 -21.81 -10.24 -11.84
C LYS A 69 -20.77 -10.36 -10.71
N LEU A 70 -20.79 -9.42 -9.77
CA LEU A 70 -19.93 -9.47 -8.58
C LEU A 70 -20.26 -10.68 -7.70
N LYS A 71 -21.55 -10.89 -7.36
CA LYS A 71 -21.99 -12.03 -6.53
C LYS A 71 -21.73 -13.39 -7.18
N LYS A 72 -21.88 -13.49 -8.51
CA LYS A 72 -21.76 -14.75 -9.28
C LYS A 72 -20.32 -15.17 -9.56
N TYR A 73 -19.42 -14.23 -9.88
CA TYR A 73 -18.09 -14.55 -10.43
C TYR A 73 -16.90 -14.14 -9.56
N CYS A 74 -17.06 -13.26 -8.56
CA CYS A 74 -15.93 -12.73 -7.81
C CYS A 74 -15.66 -13.52 -6.53
N THR A 75 -14.42 -13.98 -6.36
CA THR A 75 -13.96 -14.65 -5.14
C THR A 75 -13.52 -13.65 -4.08
N VAL A 76 -12.92 -12.52 -4.50
CA VAL A 76 -12.42 -11.47 -3.62
C VAL A 76 -13.12 -10.15 -3.94
N ILE A 77 -13.67 -9.51 -2.92
CA ILE A 77 -14.39 -8.25 -3.03
C ILE A 77 -13.63 -7.18 -2.23
N ARG A 78 -13.40 -6.02 -2.85
CA ARG A 78 -12.75 -4.87 -2.24
C ARG A 78 -13.64 -3.65 -2.33
N VAL A 79 -13.78 -2.93 -1.23
CA VAL A 79 -14.41 -1.61 -1.16
C VAL A 79 -13.40 -0.54 -1.55
N LEU A 80 -13.82 0.39 -2.41
CA LEU A 80 -13.09 1.63 -2.68
C LEU A 80 -13.45 2.64 -1.58
N ALA A 81 -12.45 3.03 -0.80
CA ALA A 81 -12.61 3.98 0.29
C ALA A 81 -11.60 5.11 0.18
N HIS A 82 -11.99 6.31 0.61
CA HIS A 82 -11.10 7.47 0.62
C HIS A 82 -11.01 8.19 1.97
N THR A 83 -9.86 8.82 2.19
CA THR A 83 -9.62 9.66 3.38
C THR A 83 -10.22 11.06 3.20
N GLN A 84 -10.59 11.70 4.31
CA GLN A 84 -11.14 13.06 4.35
C GLN A 84 -10.05 14.07 4.73
N VAL A 85 -8.98 14.17 3.92
CA VAL A 85 -7.76 14.96 4.25
C VAL A 85 -8.05 16.42 4.61
N ARG A 86 -9.11 17.00 4.04
CA ARG A 86 -9.53 18.39 4.30
C ARG A 86 -9.93 18.64 5.76
N LYS A 87 -10.36 17.61 6.50
CA LYS A 87 -10.66 17.71 7.93
C LYS A 87 -9.40 17.88 8.80
N CYS A 88 -8.21 17.51 8.30
CA CYS A 88 -6.94 17.67 9.00
C CYS A 88 -6.30 19.03 8.60
N PRO A 89 -6.55 20.14 9.31
CA PRO A 89 -6.16 21.49 8.84
C PRO A 89 -4.66 21.65 8.64
N GLY A 90 -3.83 20.95 9.44
CA GLY A 90 -2.38 21.04 9.36
C GLY A 90 -1.77 20.58 8.03
N ILE A 91 -2.46 19.73 7.25
CA ILE A 91 -1.86 19.09 6.06
C ILE A 91 -1.93 20.00 4.82
N GLY A 92 -2.91 20.90 4.72
CA GLY A 92 -3.12 21.79 3.56
C GLY A 92 -3.54 21.11 2.25
N GLN A 93 -3.41 19.79 2.15
CA GLN A 93 -3.78 19.00 0.98
C GLN A 93 -5.31 18.83 0.84
N LYS A 94 -5.85 19.16 -0.34
CA LYS A 94 -7.28 19.03 -0.67
C LYS A 94 -7.62 17.76 -1.47
N LYS A 95 -6.62 16.99 -1.91
CA LYS A 95 -6.77 15.78 -2.74
C LYS A 95 -6.89 14.56 -1.82
N ALA A 96 -8.00 13.83 -1.89
CA ALA A 96 -8.17 12.62 -1.08
C ALA A 96 -7.16 11.52 -1.47
N HIS A 97 -6.86 10.63 -0.52
CA HIS A 97 -6.21 9.35 -0.81
C HIS A 97 -7.30 8.31 -1.00
N LEU A 98 -7.37 7.74 -2.21
CA LEU A 98 -8.23 6.62 -2.55
C LEU A 98 -7.42 5.33 -2.44
N MET A 99 -7.99 4.31 -1.84
CA MET A 99 -7.40 2.98 -1.66
C MET A 99 -8.48 1.92 -1.67
N GLU A 100 -8.09 0.69 -1.96
CA GLU A 100 -8.98 -0.47 -1.86
C GLU A 100 -8.81 -1.17 -0.52
N ILE A 101 -9.93 -1.59 0.06
CA ILE A 101 -10.05 -2.32 1.32
C ILE A 101 -10.81 -3.63 1.03
N GLN A 102 -10.15 -4.77 1.16
CA GLN A 102 -10.81 -6.08 1.06
C GLN A 102 -11.85 -6.25 2.18
N ILE A 103 -13.02 -6.80 1.86
CA ILE A 103 -13.96 -7.31 2.86
C ILE A 103 -13.66 -8.79 3.09
N ASN A 104 -13.29 -9.15 4.32
CA ASN A 104 -13.14 -10.53 4.77
C ASN A 104 -14.32 -10.96 5.65
N GLY A 105 -14.64 -12.25 5.67
CA GLY A 105 -15.80 -12.82 6.37
C GLY A 105 -17.05 -12.92 5.48
N GLY A 106 -17.91 -13.90 5.73
CA GLY A 106 -19.15 -14.15 4.98
C GLY A 106 -18.97 -14.71 3.55
N THR A 107 -20.10 -15.00 2.91
CA THR A 107 -20.13 -15.42 1.48
C THR A 107 -19.84 -14.24 0.54
N PRO A 108 -19.44 -14.47 -0.73
CA PRO A 108 -19.28 -13.38 -1.71
C PRO A 108 -20.54 -12.54 -1.90
N ALA A 109 -21.74 -13.12 -1.79
CA ALA A 109 -23.00 -12.40 -1.88
C ALA A 109 -23.15 -11.39 -0.73
N GLU A 110 -22.99 -11.84 0.51
CA GLU A 110 -23.01 -11.00 1.71
C GLU A 110 -21.98 -9.87 1.66
N LYS A 111 -20.76 -10.13 1.15
CA LYS A 111 -19.72 -9.11 0.98
C LYS A 111 -20.13 -8.00 0.02
N VAL A 112 -20.84 -8.31 -1.07
CA VAL A 112 -21.39 -7.29 -1.97
C VAL A 112 -22.45 -6.46 -1.26
N ASP A 113 -23.41 -7.11 -0.58
CA ASP A 113 -24.51 -6.43 0.09
C ASP A 113 -24.03 -5.56 1.27
N PHE A 114 -23.09 -6.07 2.06
CA PHE A 114 -22.36 -5.29 3.07
C PHE A 114 -21.71 -4.07 2.42
N GLY A 115 -20.90 -4.24 1.37
CA GLY A 115 -20.20 -3.14 0.72
C GLY A 115 -21.14 -2.06 0.17
N VAL A 116 -22.26 -2.45 -0.45
CA VAL A 116 -23.30 -1.52 -0.93
C VAL A 116 -24.00 -0.82 0.23
N SER A 117 -24.27 -1.50 1.35
CA SER A 117 -24.92 -0.88 2.53
C SER A 117 -24.10 0.25 3.17
N TYR A 118 -22.77 0.27 2.94
CA TYR A 118 -21.85 1.31 3.41
C TYR A 118 -21.56 2.41 2.38
N PHE A 119 -22.11 2.36 1.16
CA PHE A 119 -21.93 3.43 0.17
C PHE A 119 -22.33 4.80 0.75
N GLU A 120 -21.50 5.81 0.50
CA GLU A 120 -21.63 7.21 0.93
C GLU A 120 -21.54 7.43 2.46
N LYS A 121 -21.55 6.37 3.26
CA LYS A 121 -21.42 6.43 4.72
C LYS A 121 -19.96 6.60 5.15
N ALA A 122 -19.78 7.23 6.31
CA ALA A 122 -18.50 7.33 6.97
C ALA A 122 -18.26 6.11 7.88
N VAL A 123 -17.12 5.45 7.70
CA VAL A 123 -16.65 4.37 8.57
C VAL A 123 -15.63 4.97 9.55
N PRO A 124 -15.91 5.02 10.87
CA PRO A 124 -14.96 5.50 11.89
C PRO A 124 -13.84 4.48 12.13
N ILE A 125 -12.76 4.90 12.79
CA ILE A 125 -11.61 4.02 13.07
C ILE A 125 -11.97 2.90 14.06
N SER A 126 -12.77 3.23 15.08
CA SER A 126 -13.26 2.32 16.12
C SER A 126 -14.12 1.16 15.61
N ALA A 127 -14.72 1.28 14.42
CA ALA A 127 -15.46 0.20 13.78
C ALA A 127 -14.57 -0.82 13.04
N VAL A 128 -13.28 -0.50 12.84
CA VAL A 128 -12.31 -1.35 12.11
C VAL A 128 -11.28 -1.97 13.05
N PHE A 129 -10.79 -1.22 14.04
CA PHE A 129 -9.71 -1.64 14.93
C PHE A 129 -10.16 -1.74 16.38
N GLY A 130 -9.74 -2.81 17.08
CA GLY A 130 -9.90 -2.95 18.52
C GLY A 130 -8.81 -2.22 19.31
N LYS A 131 -9.13 -1.85 20.57
CA LYS A 131 -8.11 -1.51 21.56
C LYS A 131 -7.27 -2.76 21.86
N ASP A 132 -5.98 -2.57 22.15
CA ASP A 132 -5.00 -3.62 22.48
C ASP A 132 -4.70 -4.63 21.36
N GLU A 133 -5.26 -4.42 20.16
CA GLU A 133 -5.05 -5.25 18.98
C GLU A 133 -3.65 -5.02 18.34
N MET A 134 -3.15 -6.05 17.66
CA MET A 134 -1.88 -6.01 16.93
C MET A 134 -2.12 -5.66 15.47
N ILE A 135 -1.45 -4.61 15.00
CA ILE A 135 -1.56 -4.10 13.63
C ILE A 135 -0.19 -4.04 12.93
N ASP A 136 -0.24 -4.07 11.60
CA ASP A 136 0.91 -3.84 10.74
C ASP A 136 0.81 -2.44 10.13
N CYS A 137 1.85 -1.62 10.32
CA CYS A 137 1.95 -0.29 9.73
C CYS A 137 2.68 -0.35 8.38
N ILE A 138 1.96 -0.12 7.29
CA ILE A 138 2.49 -0.03 5.93
C ILE A 138 2.61 1.43 5.52
N GLY A 139 3.70 1.80 4.85
CA GLY A 139 3.90 3.18 4.42
C GLY A 139 5.20 3.39 3.66
N VAL A 140 5.62 4.65 3.60
CA VAL A 140 6.85 5.07 2.90
C VAL A 140 7.78 5.77 3.89
N THR A 141 9.02 5.29 4.01
CA THR A 141 10.03 5.83 4.96
C THR A 141 10.43 7.27 4.65
N LYS A 142 10.94 8.02 5.66
CA LYS A 142 11.45 9.39 5.45
C LYS A 142 12.48 9.40 4.31
N GLY A 143 12.41 10.40 3.43
CA GLY A 143 13.38 10.54 2.35
C GLY A 143 14.65 11.20 2.85
N HIS A 144 15.81 10.65 2.50
CA HIS A 144 17.13 11.24 2.77
C HIS A 144 17.87 11.66 1.50
N GLY A 145 17.31 11.37 0.32
CA GLY A 145 17.89 11.72 -0.98
C GLY A 145 18.99 10.76 -1.41
N HIS A 146 19.95 11.27 -2.19
CA HIS A 146 21.12 10.50 -2.61
C HIS A 146 22.17 10.49 -1.48
N GLU A 147 22.53 9.30 -1.03
CA GLU A 147 23.35 9.08 0.16
C GLU A 147 24.53 8.17 -0.11
N GLY A 148 25.62 8.40 0.63
CA GLY A 148 26.87 7.64 0.51
C GLY A 148 26.74 6.20 1.00
N VAL A 149 27.71 5.35 0.67
CA VAL A 149 27.66 3.92 1.05
C VAL A 149 27.55 3.74 2.56
N VAL A 150 28.32 4.51 3.32
CA VAL A 150 28.37 4.45 4.79
C VAL A 150 26.99 4.69 5.42
N THR A 151 26.25 5.69 4.95
CA THR A 151 24.93 6.05 5.50
C THR A 151 23.80 5.19 4.93
N ARG A 152 23.94 4.69 3.69
CA ARG A 152 22.94 3.85 3.00
C ARG A 152 22.98 2.38 3.42
N TRP A 153 24.17 1.83 3.65
CA TRP A 153 24.39 0.40 3.90
C TRP A 153 25.09 0.10 5.24
N GLY A 154 25.50 1.10 6.01
CA GLY A 154 26.18 0.90 7.30
C GLY A 154 27.65 0.46 7.19
N VAL A 155 28.24 0.48 5.99
CA VAL A 155 29.65 0.08 5.79
C VAL A 155 30.60 0.97 6.59
N THR A 156 31.59 0.35 7.21
CA THR A 156 32.64 1.04 7.97
C THR A 156 33.40 2.05 7.10
N ARG A 157 33.86 3.14 7.73
CA ARG A 157 34.71 4.14 7.05
C ARG A 157 36.11 3.57 6.91
N LEU A 158 36.78 3.89 5.80
CA LEU A 158 38.20 3.56 5.64
C LEU A 158 39.07 4.38 6.60
N PRO A 159 40.29 3.91 6.93
CA PRO A 159 41.22 4.65 7.78
C PRO A 159 41.51 6.07 7.29
N ARG A 160 41.81 6.99 8.22
CA ARG A 160 42.01 8.43 7.91
C ARG A 160 43.03 8.69 6.80
N LYS A 161 44.07 7.86 6.67
CA LYS A 161 45.17 8.02 5.70
C LYS A 161 44.90 7.39 4.31
N THR A 162 43.65 7.14 3.91
CA THR A 162 43.36 6.67 2.53
C THR A 162 43.31 7.79 1.50
N HIS A 163 44.02 7.61 0.39
CA HIS A 163 43.93 8.50 -0.77
C HIS A 163 42.55 8.41 -1.49
N ARG A 164 42.11 9.54 -2.06
CA ARG A 164 40.81 9.70 -2.77
C ARG A 164 39.59 9.29 -1.91
N GLY A 165 39.53 9.78 -0.67
CA GLY A 165 38.35 9.75 0.19
C GLY A 165 38.14 8.49 1.04
N LEU A 166 37.50 8.66 2.20
CA LEU A 166 37.36 7.66 3.28
C LEU A 166 35.95 7.04 3.41
N ARG A 167 34.92 7.62 2.78
CA ARG A 167 33.51 7.17 2.88
C ARG A 167 33.09 6.32 1.66
N LYS A 168 33.91 5.32 1.31
CA LYS A 168 33.76 4.45 0.14
C LYS A 168 34.01 2.98 0.52
N VAL A 169 33.51 2.05 -0.29
CA VAL A 169 33.98 0.65 -0.27
C VAL A 169 35.34 0.59 -0.97
N ALA A 170 36.28 -0.20 -0.44
CA ALA A 170 37.60 -0.36 -1.05
C ALA A 170 37.56 -1.24 -2.30
N CYS A 171 37.13 -2.50 -2.16
CA CYS A 171 36.98 -3.46 -3.25
C CYS A 171 35.49 -3.67 -3.59
N ILE A 172 35.14 -3.63 -4.89
CA ILE A 172 33.75 -3.73 -5.37
C ILE A 172 33.44 -5.04 -6.12
N GLY A 173 34.39 -5.97 -6.16
CA GLY A 173 34.29 -7.25 -6.85
C GLY A 173 35.67 -7.86 -7.11
N ALA A 174 35.72 -9.17 -7.28
CA ALA A 174 36.91 -9.86 -7.81
C ALA A 174 37.08 -9.57 -9.31
N TRP A 175 38.22 -9.96 -9.89
CA TRP A 175 38.47 -9.84 -11.34
C TRP A 175 37.46 -10.67 -12.15
N HIS A 176 37.26 -11.93 -11.75
CA HIS A 176 36.25 -12.82 -12.32
C HIS A 176 35.16 -13.06 -11.26
N PRO A 177 33.87 -12.81 -11.57
CA PRO A 177 33.31 -12.38 -12.86
C PRO A 177 33.57 -10.89 -13.16
N ALA A 178 33.71 -10.55 -14.45
CA ALA A 178 33.94 -9.19 -14.95
C ALA A 178 32.69 -8.28 -14.89
N ARG A 179 31.96 -8.29 -13.77
CA ARG A 179 30.80 -7.44 -13.47
C ARG A 179 30.70 -7.16 -11.98
N VAL A 180 30.30 -5.95 -11.61
CA VAL A 180 30.02 -5.61 -10.20
C VAL A 180 28.74 -6.34 -9.76
N PRO A 181 28.75 -7.15 -8.69
CA PRO A 181 27.54 -7.80 -8.18
C PRO A 181 26.52 -6.80 -7.65
N TYR A 182 25.23 -7.06 -7.86
CA TYR A 182 24.15 -6.21 -7.37
C TYR A 182 24.06 -6.13 -5.83
N THR A 183 24.65 -7.13 -5.15
CA THR A 183 24.74 -7.21 -3.68
C THR A 183 25.76 -6.24 -3.08
N VAL A 184 26.65 -5.65 -3.90
CA VAL A 184 27.70 -4.75 -3.40
C VAL A 184 27.11 -3.41 -2.96
N ALA A 185 27.56 -2.94 -1.80
CA ALA A 185 27.14 -1.68 -1.23
C ALA A 185 27.58 -0.48 -2.10
N ARG A 186 26.62 0.18 -2.76
CA ARG A 186 26.83 1.35 -3.64
C ARG A 186 26.06 2.58 -3.15
N PRO A 187 26.56 3.82 -3.39
CA PRO A 187 25.81 5.03 -3.06
C PRO A 187 24.51 5.09 -3.88
N GLY A 188 23.55 5.90 -3.45
CA GLY A 188 22.27 6.02 -4.14
C GLY A 188 21.13 6.49 -3.23
N GLN A 189 19.90 6.36 -3.72
CA GLN A 189 18.70 6.75 -2.97
C GLN A 189 18.63 6.00 -1.61
N ARG A 190 18.44 6.78 -0.54
CA ARG A 190 18.16 6.29 0.82
C ARG A 190 16.85 6.87 1.32
N GLY A 191 15.96 5.98 1.76
CA GLY A 191 14.63 6.37 2.21
C GLY A 191 13.69 6.73 1.07
N TYR A 192 12.45 7.09 1.42
CA TYR A 192 11.31 7.06 0.49
C TYR A 192 11.09 5.66 -0.10
N HIS A 193 11.28 4.63 0.73
CA HIS A 193 11.04 3.23 0.35
C HIS A 193 9.76 2.71 1.00
N HIS A 194 9.02 1.86 0.29
CA HIS A 194 7.90 1.13 0.85
C HIS A 194 8.40 0.07 1.85
N ARG A 195 7.82 0.03 3.05
CA ARG A 195 8.10 -0.98 4.08
C ARG A 195 6.81 -1.28 4.87
N THR A 196 6.85 -2.38 5.62
CA THR A 196 5.85 -2.78 6.59
C THR A 196 6.54 -2.95 7.93
N GLU A 197 6.08 -2.24 8.96
CA GLU A 197 6.47 -2.48 10.34
C GLU A 197 5.37 -3.34 10.99
N MET A 198 5.66 -4.63 11.21
CA MET A 198 4.70 -5.59 11.74
C MET A 198 4.55 -5.51 13.26
N ASN A 199 3.50 -6.13 13.80
CA ASN A 199 3.33 -6.38 15.24
C ASN A 199 3.34 -5.12 16.13
N LYS A 200 2.65 -4.07 15.70
CA LYS A 200 2.48 -2.83 16.47
C LYS A 200 1.18 -2.91 17.28
N LYS A 201 1.28 -2.86 18.61
CA LYS A 201 0.09 -2.83 19.47
C LYS A 201 -0.60 -1.46 19.41
N ILE A 202 -1.92 -1.43 19.30
CA ILE A 202 -2.73 -0.23 19.56
C ILE A 202 -2.92 -0.10 21.08
N TYR A 203 -2.49 1.01 21.67
CA TYR A 203 -2.72 1.29 23.09
C TYR A 203 -4.03 2.03 23.35
N LYS A 204 -4.39 2.97 22.46
CA LYS A 204 -5.60 3.80 22.58
C LYS A 204 -6.13 4.16 21.20
N ILE A 205 -7.46 4.23 21.10
CA ILE A 205 -8.18 4.82 19.98
C ILE A 205 -9.03 5.92 20.61
N GLY A 206 -8.85 7.16 20.18
CA GLY A 206 -9.70 8.28 20.57
C GLY A 206 -10.66 8.60 19.43
N VAL A 207 -11.94 8.78 19.76
CA VAL A 207 -13.01 9.14 18.81
C VAL A 207 -13.34 10.61 19.02
N ALA A 208 -13.35 11.39 17.95
CA ALA A 208 -13.50 12.84 18.06
C ALA A 208 -14.87 13.25 18.64
N GLY A 209 -14.83 13.96 19.78
CA GLY A 209 -16.03 14.41 20.51
C GLY A 209 -16.38 13.55 21.73
N ASP A 210 -15.84 12.34 21.84
CA ASP A 210 -16.01 11.48 23.01
C ASP A 210 -14.92 11.74 24.06
N GLU A 211 -15.17 11.36 25.32
CA GLU A 211 -14.17 11.39 26.39
C GLU A 211 -12.92 10.55 26.05
N SER A 212 -13.07 9.55 25.17
CA SER A 212 -11.97 8.74 24.65
C SER A 212 -10.89 9.54 23.92
N HIS A 213 -11.20 10.73 23.38
CA HIS A 213 -10.25 11.63 22.71
C HIS A 213 -9.27 12.30 23.68
N LYS A 214 -9.68 12.52 24.94
CA LYS A 214 -8.82 13.09 25.98
C LYS A 214 -7.67 12.13 26.28
N ALA A 215 -6.45 12.62 26.38
CA ALA A 215 -5.26 11.83 26.74
C ALA A 215 -5.11 11.60 28.26
N MET A 216 -6.23 11.46 28.98
CA MET A 216 -6.26 11.06 30.38
C MET A 216 -6.15 9.54 30.55
N THR A 217 -5.57 9.13 31.67
CA THR A 217 -5.63 7.79 32.25
C THR A 217 -6.47 7.79 33.54
N GLU A 218 -6.84 6.63 34.07
CA GLU A 218 -7.63 6.49 35.31
C GLU A 218 -6.96 7.16 36.55
N TYR A 219 -5.64 7.37 36.51
CA TYR A 219 -4.88 8.04 37.56
C TYR A 219 -4.73 9.56 37.35
N ASP A 220 -4.97 10.07 36.14
CA ASP A 220 -4.86 11.50 35.83
C ASP A 220 -6.05 12.27 36.41
N ARG A 221 -5.77 13.22 37.31
CA ARG A 221 -6.79 14.09 37.95
C ARG A 221 -7.29 15.24 37.08
N THR A 222 -6.68 15.45 35.91
CA THR A 222 -6.91 16.64 35.07
C THR A 222 -7.15 16.22 33.63
N ASP A 223 -8.20 16.76 33.03
CA ASP A 223 -8.47 16.63 31.61
C ASP A 223 -7.31 17.22 30.77
N LYS A 224 -6.81 16.43 29.83
CA LYS A 224 -5.74 16.78 28.90
C LYS A 224 -6.11 16.29 27.51
N ASP A 225 -5.85 17.07 26.47
CA ASP A 225 -5.92 16.60 25.08
C ASP A 225 -4.66 15.82 24.69
N ILE A 226 -4.75 14.99 23.65
CA ILE A 226 -3.57 14.33 23.06
C ILE A 226 -2.56 15.30 22.45
N THR A 227 -2.97 16.54 22.17
CA THR A 227 -2.09 17.57 21.63
C THR A 227 -1.32 18.29 22.74
N PRO A 228 0.03 18.33 22.69
CA PRO A 228 0.80 19.12 23.64
C PRO A 228 0.53 20.63 23.46
N MET A 229 0.88 21.44 24.46
CA MET A 229 0.81 22.90 24.36
C MET A 229 1.60 23.40 23.14
N GLY A 230 0.98 24.25 22.31
CA GLY A 230 1.53 24.69 21.02
C GLY A 230 1.32 23.71 19.85
N GLY A 231 0.79 22.51 20.11
CA GLY A 231 0.52 21.48 19.11
C GLY A 231 1.78 20.71 18.67
N PHE A 232 1.58 19.71 17.80
CA PHE A 232 2.70 18.87 17.33
C PHE A 232 3.60 19.63 16.36
N PRO A 233 4.94 19.70 16.58
CA PRO A 233 5.84 20.50 15.73
C PRO A 233 5.80 20.07 14.26
N HIS A 234 5.58 21.02 13.35
CA HIS A 234 5.36 20.78 11.91
C HIS A 234 4.19 19.84 11.57
N TYR A 235 3.23 19.62 12.46
CA TYR A 235 1.96 18.93 12.19
C TYR A 235 0.76 19.83 12.50
N GLY A 236 0.70 20.38 13.72
CA GLY A 236 -0.43 21.17 14.23
C GLY A 236 -1.24 20.43 15.30
N ILE A 237 -2.50 20.84 15.46
CA ILE A 237 -3.46 20.29 16.43
C ILE A 237 -4.20 19.11 15.79
N VAL A 238 -4.36 18.01 16.53
CA VAL A 238 -5.20 16.85 16.20
C VAL A 238 -6.62 17.14 16.67
N LYS A 239 -7.62 16.99 15.79
CA LYS A 239 -9.05 17.26 16.09
C LYS A 239 -10.00 16.14 15.67
N GLU A 240 -9.52 15.20 14.86
CA GLU A 240 -10.26 14.03 14.40
C GLU A 240 -9.80 12.80 15.19
N ASP A 241 -10.42 11.65 14.93
CA ASP A 241 -10.04 10.34 15.50
C ASP A 241 -8.53 10.09 15.44
N ASP A 242 -7.97 9.58 16.52
CA ASP A 242 -6.54 9.27 16.66
C ASP A 242 -6.28 7.83 17.11
N ILE A 243 -5.07 7.33 16.82
CA ILE A 243 -4.62 6.00 17.20
C ILE A 243 -3.23 6.13 17.84
N MET A 244 -3.11 5.67 19.09
CA MET A 244 -1.83 5.54 19.76
C MET A 244 -1.23 4.16 19.50
N ILE A 245 -0.11 4.13 18.77
CA ILE A 245 0.54 2.90 18.30
C ILE A 245 1.88 2.71 19.03
N LYS A 246 2.22 1.48 19.39
CA LYS A 246 3.47 1.14 20.10
C LYS A 246 4.74 1.52 19.31
N GLY A 247 5.54 2.40 19.90
CA GLY A 247 6.90 2.72 19.46
C GLY A 247 6.95 3.70 18.28
N CYS A 248 7.97 3.57 17.43
CA CYS A 248 8.07 4.38 16.22
C CYS A 248 6.99 4.00 15.18
N CYS A 249 6.69 4.93 14.28
CA CYS A 249 5.95 4.66 13.05
C CYS A 249 6.73 5.25 11.88
N MET A 250 6.70 4.54 10.74
CA MET A 250 7.47 4.92 9.57
C MET A 250 7.04 6.24 8.93
N GLY A 251 7.99 6.92 8.28
CA GLY A 251 7.74 8.08 7.44
C GLY A 251 8.10 9.41 8.08
N ALA A 252 7.44 10.47 7.63
CA ALA A 252 7.57 11.81 8.18
C ALA A 252 6.19 12.28 8.67
N LYS A 253 6.17 13.30 9.53
CA LYS A 253 4.92 13.97 9.94
C LYS A 253 4.10 14.38 8.70
N LYS A 254 2.76 14.32 8.80
CA LYS A 254 1.80 14.55 7.70
C LYS A 254 1.82 13.51 6.56
N ARG A 255 2.57 12.40 6.68
CA ARG A 255 2.51 11.30 5.72
C ARG A 255 1.32 10.38 6.00
N VAL A 256 0.73 9.84 4.94
CA VAL A 256 -0.26 8.76 5.04
C VAL A 256 0.46 7.44 5.30
N ASN A 257 0.07 6.78 6.38
CA ASN A 257 0.40 5.40 6.68
C ASN A 257 -0.90 4.59 6.65
N THR A 258 -0.79 3.35 6.18
CA THR A 258 -1.87 2.38 6.05
C THR A 258 -1.72 1.38 7.17
N CYS A 259 -2.70 1.27 8.06
CA CYS A 259 -2.72 0.23 9.09
C CYS A 259 -3.49 -0.98 8.58
N LEU A 260 -2.97 -2.18 8.82
CA LEU A 260 -3.65 -3.46 8.59
C LEU A 260 -3.79 -4.23 9.90
N LEU A 261 -4.83 -5.05 9.99
CA LEU A 261 -4.97 -6.01 11.08
C LEU A 261 -4.02 -7.21 10.87
N TYR A 262 -3.37 -7.64 11.95
CA TYR A 262 -2.44 -8.78 11.91
C TYR A 262 -3.14 -10.14 11.72
N THR A 263 -4.43 -10.21 12.06
CA THR A 263 -5.23 -11.44 11.99
C THR A 263 -5.44 -11.86 10.53
N SER A 264 -4.96 -13.06 10.22
CA SER A 264 -4.96 -13.72 8.90
C SER A 264 -4.04 -13.10 7.82
N ARG A 265 -2.75 -13.48 7.89
CA ARG A 265 -2.27 -14.33 6.79
C ARG A 265 -3.20 -15.54 6.78
N CYS A 266 -4.14 -15.58 5.85
CA CYS A 266 -4.94 -16.79 5.69
C CYS A 266 -3.95 -17.92 5.43
N VAL A 267 -3.90 -18.88 6.36
CA VAL A 267 -3.68 -20.27 5.97
C VAL A 267 -4.71 -20.50 4.89
N GLY A 268 -4.25 -20.73 3.65
CA GLY A 268 -5.16 -21.18 2.61
C GLY A 268 -5.64 -22.56 3.01
N ASP A 269 -6.92 -22.84 2.79
CA ASP A 269 -7.45 -24.20 2.72
C ASP A 269 -6.94 -24.89 1.43
N ASP A 270 -5.62 -24.87 1.25
CA ASP A 270 -4.88 -25.67 0.29
C ASP A 270 -4.53 -26.97 1.03
N GLY A 271 -5.20 -28.06 0.64
CA GLY A 271 -5.14 -29.33 1.35
C GLY A 271 -3.71 -29.85 1.54
N VAL A 272 -3.48 -30.47 2.69
CA VAL A 272 -2.34 -31.35 3.04
C VAL A 272 -1.11 -31.12 2.18
N ARG A 273 -0.28 -30.14 2.55
CA ARG A 273 1.15 -30.25 2.26
C ARG A 273 1.66 -31.46 3.03
N SER A 274 1.72 -32.60 2.33
CA SER A 274 2.58 -33.70 2.71
C SER A 274 3.98 -33.16 2.99
N HIS A 275 4.65 -33.72 3.99
CA HIS A 275 6.05 -33.40 4.26
C HIS A 275 6.89 -33.88 3.07
N GLY A 276 6.99 -33.03 2.05
CA GLY A 276 7.82 -33.23 0.88
C GLY A 276 9.26 -33.33 1.35
N GLN A 277 9.78 -34.55 1.33
CA GLN A 277 11.12 -34.91 1.76
C GLN A 277 12.13 -33.93 1.15
N GLY A 278 12.72 -33.10 2.00
CA GLY A 278 13.98 -32.48 1.66
C GLY A 278 14.99 -33.61 1.54
N TYR A 279 15.51 -33.85 0.34
CA TYR A 279 16.72 -34.63 0.18
C TYR A 279 17.84 -33.88 0.92
N HIS A 280 18.13 -34.34 2.12
CA HIS A 280 19.32 -33.94 2.85
C HIS A 280 20.51 -34.45 2.05
N ALA A 281 21.29 -33.53 1.49
CA ALA A 281 22.64 -33.85 1.08
C ALA A 281 23.49 -33.93 2.35
N ASP A 282 23.83 -35.15 2.75
CA ASP A 282 24.67 -35.39 3.92
C ASP A 282 26.04 -34.71 3.74
N GLY A 283 26.45 -33.97 4.78
CA GLY A 283 27.63 -33.11 4.68
C GLY A 283 27.98 -32.33 5.95
N GLY A 284 27.60 -32.85 7.12
CA GLY A 284 28.07 -32.32 8.39
C GLY A 284 29.40 -32.97 8.78
N PHE A 285 30.47 -32.18 8.91
CA PHE A 285 31.67 -32.60 9.63
C PHE A 285 31.70 -31.96 11.03
N PRO A 286 31.97 -32.72 12.11
CA PRO A 286 31.91 -32.24 13.48
C PRO A 286 33.16 -31.44 13.89
N ALA A 287 33.02 -30.57 14.90
CA ALA A 287 34.09 -29.76 15.44
C ALA A 287 34.79 -30.45 16.63
N LEU A 288 35.93 -31.11 16.36
CA LEU A 288 36.85 -31.78 17.30
C LEU A 288 38.27 -31.75 16.65
N TRP A 289 39.41 -31.52 17.30
CA TRP A 289 39.75 -31.18 18.69
C TRP A 289 41.00 -30.24 18.73
N TYR A 290 41.60 -30.06 19.90
CA TYR A 290 42.91 -29.43 20.19
C TYR A 290 44.10 -29.88 19.31
N CYS A 291 45.07 -28.98 19.06
CA CYS A 291 46.50 -29.18 19.40
C CYS A 291 47.34 -27.88 19.23
N GLU A 292 48.53 -27.85 19.83
CA GLU A 292 49.31 -26.64 20.14
C GLU A 292 50.17 -26.08 18.99
N GLY A 293 50.57 -24.81 19.13
CA GLY A 293 51.46 -24.10 18.20
C GLY A 293 51.68 -22.66 18.64
N GLY A 294 52.39 -22.46 19.76
CA GLY A 294 52.46 -21.18 20.46
C GLY A 294 53.33 -20.11 19.79
N LEU A 295 52.91 -18.84 19.92
CA LEU A 295 53.79 -17.68 19.87
C LEU A 295 53.38 -16.69 20.97
N HIS A 296 54.35 -16.27 21.78
CA HIS A 296 54.17 -15.29 22.86
C HIS A 296 53.83 -13.89 22.31
N TYR A 297 52.88 -13.21 22.95
CA TYR A 297 52.81 -11.75 22.97
C TYR A 297 52.40 -11.24 24.34
N ASP A 298 53.15 -10.28 24.87
CA ASP A 298 53.03 -9.79 26.23
C ASP A 298 51.70 -9.11 26.54
N LYS A 299 51.11 -9.48 27.69
CA LYS A 299 49.98 -8.76 28.27
C LYS A 299 50.49 -7.59 29.12
N GLY A 300 50.45 -6.38 28.56
CA GLY A 300 50.48 -5.17 29.36
C GLY A 300 49.21 -5.07 30.22
N LEU A 301 49.34 -5.23 31.54
CA LEU A 301 48.24 -4.99 32.48
C LEU A 301 47.93 -3.49 32.57
N LEU A 302 46.67 -3.13 32.37
CA LEU A 302 46.08 -1.92 32.95
C LEU A 302 44.74 -2.28 33.59
N HIS A 303 44.67 -2.15 34.91
CA HIS A 303 43.45 -2.35 35.68
C HIS A 303 42.51 -1.15 35.49
N GLY A 304 41.27 -1.41 35.10
CA GLY A 304 40.15 -0.47 35.22
C GLY A 304 39.03 -1.13 36.03
N ARG A 305 38.55 -0.46 37.09
CA ARG A 305 37.45 -0.98 37.92
C ARG A 305 36.16 -1.08 37.12
N GLU A 306 35.50 -2.24 37.21
CA GLU A 306 34.07 -2.35 36.90
C GLU A 306 33.28 -1.97 38.17
N GLU A 307 32.42 -0.96 38.07
CA GLU A 307 31.45 -0.64 39.11
C GLU A 307 30.21 -1.52 38.94
N ALA A 308 29.83 -2.24 39.99
CA ALA A 308 28.71 -3.18 39.94
C ALA A 308 27.36 -2.45 39.98
N CYS A 309 26.51 -2.69 38.98
CA CYS A 309 25.11 -2.27 39.01
C CYS A 309 24.30 -3.19 39.93
N ASN A 310 23.74 -2.62 41.00
CA ASN A 310 22.85 -3.34 41.91
C ASN A 310 21.57 -3.81 41.21
N TYR A 311 21.29 -5.11 41.24
CA TYR A 311 20.00 -5.68 40.86
C TYR A 311 19.01 -5.58 42.03
N SER A 312 17.79 -5.12 41.77
CA SER A 312 16.68 -5.17 42.73
C SER A 312 16.10 -6.60 42.81
N PRO A 313 15.72 -7.08 44.02
CA PRO A 313 15.23 -8.45 44.20
C PRO A 313 13.84 -8.66 43.59
N GLN A 314 13.60 -9.88 43.10
CA GLN A 314 12.34 -10.30 42.52
C GLN A 314 11.27 -10.47 43.62
N VAL A 315 10.06 -9.96 43.37
CA VAL A 315 8.89 -10.18 44.25
C VAL A 315 8.14 -11.42 43.78
N THR A 316 7.96 -12.39 44.67
CA THR A 316 7.17 -13.61 44.45
C THR A 316 5.67 -13.33 44.46
N LEU A 317 4.94 -13.96 43.56
CA LEU A 317 3.46 -13.97 43.54
C LEU A 317 2.94 -15.24 44.26
N PRO A 318 1.85 -15.15 45.05
CA PRO A 318 1.22 -16.32 45.66
C PRO A 318 0.35 -17.12 44.67
N SER A 319 0.07 -18.37 45.01
CA SER A 319 -0.62 -19.39 44.20
C SER A 319 -2.10 -19.58 44.55
N SER A 320 -2.82 -20.35 43.71
CA SER A 320 -4.26 -20.72 43.77
C SER A 320 -5.23 -19.54 43.54
N ASP A 321 -6.37 -19.68 42.86
CA ASP A 321 -7.32 -20.81 42.83
C ASP A 321 -7.64 -21.42 41.45
N SER A 322 -8.44 -22.50 41.49
CA SER A 322 -8.91 -23.30 40.35
C SER A 322 -10.45 -23.26 40.21
N TYR A 323 -10.97 -23.92 39.16
CA TYR A 323 -12.38 -24.02 38.71
C TYR A 323 -12.91 -22.83 37.88
N GLY A 324 -13.62 -23.04 36.76
CA GLY A 324 -14.01 -24.32 36.15
C GLY A 324 -14.57 -24.19 34.73
N ASN A 325 -14.95 -25.33 34.13
CA ASN A 325 -15.54 -25.39 32.79
C ASN A 325 -16.91 -24.72 32.74
N GLY A 326 -17.13 -23.84 31.75
CA GLY A 326 -18.42 -23.22 31.47
C GLY A 326 -18.57 -22.92 29.98
N ALA A 327 -19.56 -23.55 29.35
CA ALA A 327 -19.95 -23.25 27.97
C ALA A 327 -20.60 -21.87 27.84
N ASN A 328 -20.81 -21.42 26.59
CA ASN A 328 -21.36 -20.11 26.17
C ASN A 328 -20.35 -18.94 26.13
N GLN A 329 -19.57 -18.88 25.04
CA GLN A 329 -19.10 -17.60 24.50
C GLN A 329 -19.91 -17.27 23.23
N PRO A 330 -20.42 -16.03 23.06
CA PRO A 330 -21.11 -15.64 21.85
C PRO A 330 -20.14 -15.56 20.66
N GLN A 331 -20.50 -16.16 19.51
CA GLN A 331 -19.73 -16.05 18.27
C GLN A 331 -19.81 -14.61 17.73
N VAL A 332 -18.81 -13.79 18.06
CA VAL A 332 -18.69 -12.44 17.51
C VAL A 332 -17.94 -12.47 16.19
N HIS A 333 -18.67 -12.64 15.08
CA HIS A 333 -18.10 -12.49 13.74
C HIS A 333 -17.68 -11.03 13.49
N ARG A 334 -16.38 -10.76 13.43
CA ARG A 334 -15.81 -9.43 13.10
C ARG A 334 -15.13 -9.48 11.74
N TYR A 335 -15.53 -8.58 10.85
CA TYR A 335 -15.09 -8.52 9.46
C TYR A 335 -13.73 -7.82 9.34
N LEU A 336 -12.87 -8.31 8.45
CA LEU A 336 -11.43 -8.00 8.42
C LEU A 336 -11.00 -7.25 7.13
N VAL A 337 -9.99 -6.39 7.23
CA VAL A 337 -9.61 -5.38 6.23
C VAL A 337 -8.19 -5.59 5.67
N GLN A 338 -8.05 -5.74 4.34
CA GLN A 338 -6.73 -5.76 3.65
C GLN A 338 -6.61 -4.66 2.59
N VAL A 339 -5.53 -3.88 2.62
CA VAL A 339 -5.39 -2.65 1.82
C VAL A 339 -4.46 -2.81 0.61
N ARG A 340 -4.83 -2.21 -0.53
CA ARG A 340 -3.92 -1.95 -1.66
C ARG A 340 -4.08 -0.52 -2.20
N PRO A 341 -2.99 0.16 -2.60
CA PRO A 341 -3.06 1.43 -3.31
C PRO A 341 -3.45 1.20 -4.78
N TRP A 342 -4.47 1.91 -5.27
CA TRP A 342 -4.92 1.83 -6.66
C TRP A 342 -4.01 2.63 -7.60
N ALA A 343 -3.53 1.99 -8.67
CA ALA A 343 -2.89 2.66 -9.79
C ALA A 343 -3.96 3.06 -10.82
N LEU A 344 -3.85 4.26 -11.40
CA LEU A 344 -4.66 4.63 -12.55
C LEU A 344 -4.30 3.70 -13.73
N PRO A 345 -5.27 3.23 -14.55
CA PRO A 345 -4.96 2.61 -15.83
C PRO A 345 -4.11 3.55 -16.68
N ASP A 346 -3.06 3.02 -17.31
CA ASP A 346 -2.28 3.73 -18.33
C ASP A 346 -2.90 3.42 -19.71
N ASP A 347 -3.43 4.45 -20.37
CA ASP A 347 -4.11 4.37 -21.70
C ASP A 347 -3.17 4.00 -22.87
N ARG A 348 -2.07 3.26 -22.63
CA ARG A 348 -0.98 2.96 -23.58
C ARG A 348 -0.74 1.48 -23.85
N ARG A 349 -1.60 0.58 -23.37
CA ARG A 349 -1.46 -0.88 -23.58
C ARG A 349 -2.74 -1.63 -23.97
N GLU A 350 -3.84 -0.93 -24.26
CA GLU A 350 -5.11 -1.56 -24.70
C GLU A 350 -5.34 -1.49 -26.22
N ALA A 351 -4.31 -1.12 -27.00
CA ALA A 351 -4.44 -0.87 -28.44
C ALA A 351 -4.19 -2.08 -29.37
N GLU A 352 -3.72 -3.23 -28.86
CA GLU A 352 -3.25 -4.34 -29.72
C GLU A 352 -4.04 -5.66 -29.59
N ASP A 353 -4.81 -5.89 -28.53
CA ASP A 353 -5.39 -7.22 -28.20
C ASP A 353 -6.93 -7.34 -28.38
N PHE A 354 -7.59 -6.47 -29.17
CA PHE A 354 -9.06 -6.47 -29.28
C PHE A 354 -9.67 -6.43 -30.69
N TRP A 355 -9.11 -7.21 -31.63
CA TRP A 355 -9.81 -7.58 -32.87
C TRP A 355 -9.49 -9.02 -33.31
N GLN A 356 -10.10 -10.02 -32.64
CA GLN A 356 -10.26 -11.36 -33.21
C GLN A 356 -11.40 -12.18 -32.55
N SER A 357 -12.63 -11.94 -33.02
CA SER A 357 -13.68 -12.96 -33.05
C SER A 357 -14.49 -12.81 -34.33
N GLN A 358 -14.37 -13.78 -35.23
CA GLN A 358 -15.05 -13.78 -36.53
C GLN A 358 -16.56 -14.00 -36.35
N SER A 359 -17.37 -13.28 -37.15
CA SER A 359 -18.59 -13.79 -37.85
C SER A 359 -19.62 -12.71 -38.26
N GLN A 360 -19.23 -11.45 -38.54
CA GLN A 360 -20.20 -10.45 -39.04
C GLN A 360 -19.68 -9.35 -39.98
N VAL A 361 -18.51 -9.55 -40.63
CA VAL A 361 -17.82 -8.49 -41.41
C VAL A 361 -17.67 -8.83 -42.91
N LYS A 362 -18.14 -10.00 -43.38
CA LYS A 362 -17.87 -10.46 -44.77
C LYS A 362 -18.74 -9.84 -45.87
N GLU A 363 -19.82 -9.12 -45.56
CA GLU A 363 -20.69 -8.51 -46.59
C GLU A 363 -20.39 -7.01 -46.84
N ILE A 364 -19.87 -6.28 -45.85
CA ILE A 364 -19.69 -4.82 -45.96
C ILE A 364 -18.39 -4.43 -46.69
N SER A 365 -17.41 -5.34 -46.79
CA SER A 365 -16.12 -5.07 -47.45
C SER A 365 -16.15 -5.15 -48.98
N ALA A 366 -17.23 -5.65 -49.59
CA ALA A 366 -17.32 -5.81 -51.05
C ALA A 366 -17.82 -4.55 -51.77
N GLU A 367 -18.81 -3.83 -51.20
CA GLU A 367 -19.38 -2.63 -51.84
C GLU A 367 -18.45 -1.40 -51.76
N LEU A 368 -17.69 -1.26 -50.68
CA LEU A 368 -16.75 -0.14 -50.50
C LEU A 368 -15.55 -0.18 -51.47
N PHE A 369 -15.16 -1.35 -51.96
CA PHE A 369 -14.00 -1.50 -52.85
C PHE A 369 -14.29 -1.13 -54.31
N LEU A 370 -15.58 -1.10 -54.72
CA LEU A 370 -15.99 -0.65 -56.06
C LEU A 370 -16.11 0.89 -56.13
N LEU A 371 -16.52 1.55 -55.06
CA LEU A 371 -16.72 3.01 -55.03
C LEU A 371 -15.43 3.84 -54.87
N GLU A 372 -14.33 3.25 -54.38
CA GLU A 372 -13.02 3.92 -54.33
C GLU A 372 -12.21 3.79 -55.63
N GLY A 373 -12.59 2.87 -56.52
CA GLY A 373 -11.95 2.69 -57.84
C GLY A 373 -12.23 3.82 -58.81
N GLU A 374 -13.47 4.35 -58.84
CA GLU A 374 -13.88 5.37 -59.83
C GLU A 374 -13.41 6.79 -59.48
N ARG A 375 -13.10 7.08 -58.21
CA ARG A 375 -12.71 8.44 -57.78
C ARG A 375 -11.26 8.82 -58.05
N ARG A 376 -10.39 7.89 -58.46
CA ARG A 376 -8.96 8.19 -58.74
C ARG A 376 -8.67 8.66 -60.16
N ASN A 377 -9.61 8.51 -61.11
CA ASN A 377 -9.43 8.91 -62.50
C ASN A 377 -9.89 10.35 -62.83
N ILE A 378 -10.35 11.14 -61.85
CA ILE A 378 -10.96 12.48 -62.09
C ILE A 378 -10.10 13.64 -61.53
N PHE A 379 -9.04 13.33 -60.77
CA PHE A 379 -8.13 14.35 -60.17
C PHE A 379 -6.71 14.35 -60.76
N GLY A 380 -6.45 13.57 -61.82
CA GLY A 380 -5.12 13.50 -62.47
C GLY A 380 -4.80 14.65 -63.42
N ASP A 381 -5.82 15.24 -64.06
CA ASP A 381 -5.65 16.18 -65.18
C ASP A 381 -5.70 17.67 -64.78
N LEU A 382 -5.57 17.99 -63.48
CA LEU A 382 -5.75 19.37 -63.00
C LEU A 382 -4.75 19.81 -61.92
N ILE A 383 -3.45 19.52 -62.09
CA ILE A 383 -2.27 20.23 -61.50
C ILE A 383 -1.05 20.00 -62.44
N VAL A 384 -1.13 20.48 -63.68
CA VAL A 384 0.05 20.66 -64.57
C VAL A 384 -0.02 22.03 -65.24
N SER A 385 -0.10 23.08 -64.41
CA SER A 385 0.26 24.45 -64.76
C SER A 385 0.61 25.20 -63.48
N SER A 386 1.41 26.27 -63.61
CA SER A 386 1.81 27.18 -62.52
C SER A 386 2.72 26.61 -61.42
N CYS A 387 4.00 26.44 -61.74
CA CYS A 387 5.11 26.74 -60.81
C CYS A 387 6.43 26.96 -61.57
N GLU A 388 6.56 28.13 -62.21
CA GLU A 388 7.84 28.67 -62.67
C GLU A 388 8.29 29.83 -61.75
N GLU A 389 9.61 30.08 -61.75
CA GLU A 389 10.34 31.24 -61.19
C GLU A 389 10.41 31.43 -59.66
N GLY A 390 11.60 31.83 -59.16
CA GLY A 390 11.83 32.13 -57.74
C GLY A 390 13.27 32.00 -57.22
N VAL A 391 14.28 32.50 -57.94
CA VAL A 391 15.69 32.50 -57.50
C VAL A 391 15.99 33.72 -56.63
N PHE A 392 16.66 33.59 -55.47
CA PHE A 392 17.93 34.30 -55.17
C PHE A 392 18.63 33.90 -53.85
N ARG A 393 19.92 34.25 -53.82
CA ARG A 393 21.01 34.00 -52.84
C ARG A 393 21.27 35.23 -51.94
N PRO A 394 22.25 35.26 -51.01
CA PRO A 394 23.32 34.27 -50.73
C PRO A 394 23.35 33.64 -49.32
#